data_AF-A0A953DEN2-F1
#
_entry.id   AF-A0A953DEN2-F1
#
_cell.length_a   1.000
_cell.length_b   1.000
_cell.length_c   1.000
_cell.angle_alpha   90.00
_cell.angle_beta   90.00
_cell.angle_gamma   90.00
#
_symmetry.space_group_name_H-M   'P 1'
#
loop_
_entity.id
_entity.type
_entity.pdbx_description
1 polymer ?
#
loop_
_entity_poly.entity_id
_entity_poly.type
_entity_poly.pdbx_seq_one_letter_code
_entity_poly.pdbx_strand_id
1 'polypeptide(L)'
;MRQRDIRWLLVLLANLLLLWLAGLANHYLAPYAVSLYLAGLFVPYAALRLDYRHGFLATALTGLAFDSLTPAPFGTHLVLLGFVHAVLLYGRKRFPREEPIFATVVALLANLFLVLALTTLLIGDNPHPANAWLRVFVDLIFSQLVIALATPWFMALNARLLALARLDPETGRRVQL
;
A
#
# COMPACT_ATOMS: atom_id res chain seq x y z
N MET A 1 18.55 -27.83 -4.01
CA MET A 1 18.59 -26.51 -3.32
C MET A 1 17.37 -25.70 -3.76
N ARG A 2 16.39 -25.54 -2.88
CA ARG A 2 15.13 -24.81 -3.15
C ARG A 2 15.50 -23.36 -3.42
N GLN A 3 15.35 -22.87 -4.66
CA GLN A 3 15.61 -21.47 -4.97
C GLN A 3 14.73 -20.62 -4.04
N ARG A 4 15.36 -19.84 -3.15
CA ARG A 4 14.64 -18.91 -2.27
C ARG A 4 14.03 -17.85 -3.16
N ASP A 5 12.71 -17.88 -3.29
CA ASP A 5 11.97 -16.91 -4.06
C ASP A 5 12.01 -15.57 -3.33
N ILE A 6 12.82 -14.62 -3.83
CA ILE A 6 13.15 -13.35 -3.17
C ILE A 6 12.16 -12.22 -3.54
N ARG A 7 11.20 -12.49 -4.43
CA ARG A 7 10.26 -11.48 -4.96
C ARG A 7 9.45 -10.79 -3.87
N TRP A 8 8.88 -11.57 -2.94
CA TRP A 8 8.12 -11.04 -1.82
C TRP A 8 8.98 -10.14 -0.93
N LEU A 9 10.27 -10.46 -0.77
CA LEU A 9 11.19 -9.70 0.05
C LEU A 9 11.51 -8.35 -0.62
N LEU A 10 11.71 -8.32 -1.94
CA LEU A 10 11.97 -7.07 -2.67
C LEU A 10 10.77 -6.11 -2.58
N VAL A 11 9.56 -6.62 -2.77
CA VAL A 11 8.34 -5.81 -2.63
C VAL A 11 8.13 -5.37 -1.18
N LEU A 12 8.38 -6.24 -0.20
CA LEU A 12 8.33 -5.88 1.21
C LEU A 12 9.33 -4.77 1.54
N LEU A 13 10.58 -4.86 1.05
CA LEU A 13 11.59 -3.81 1.26
C LEU A 13 11.16 -2.49 0.63
N ALA A 14 10.57 -2.50 -0.57
CA ALA A 14 10.02 -1.31 -1.19
C ALA A 14 8.86 -0.72 -0.36
N ASN A 15 7.97 -1.56 0.16
CA ASN A 15 6.89 -1.14 1.04
C ASN A 15 7.42 -0.54 2.36
N LEU A 16 8.44 -1.15 2.98
CA LEU A 16 9.07 -0.63 4.19
C LEU A 16 9.79 0.70 3.94
N LEU A 17 10.44 0.86 2.78
CA LEU A 17 11.03 2.14 2.37
C LEU A 17 9.95 3.21 2.23
N LEU A 18 8.83 2.91 1.56
CA LEU A 18 7.72 3.84 1.40
C LEU A 18 7.08 4.17 2.76
N LEU A 19 6.92 3.19 3.65
CA LEU A 19 6.42 3.39 5.01
C LEU A 19 7.33 4.33 5.81
N TRP A 20 8.64 4.14 5.72
CA TRP A 20 9.62 5.02 6.34
C TRP A 20 9.58 6.44 5.77
N LEU A 21 9.51 6.59 4.43
CA LEU A 21 9.37 7.89 3.77
C LEU A 21 8.07 8.60 4.17
N ALA A 22 6.97 7.86 4.29
CA ALA A 22 5.69 8.40 4.76
C ALA A 22 5.78 8.90 6.20
N GLY A 23 6.45 8.14 7.08
CA GLY A 23 6.73 8.56 8.46
C GLY A 23 7.56 9.84 8.52
N LEU A 24 8.60 9.94 7.68
CA LEU A 24 9.43 11.14 7.56
C LEU A 24 8.63 12.34 7.06
N ALA A 25 7.80 12.16 6.02
CA ALA A 25 6.93 13.21 5.50
C ALA A 25 5.95 13.70 6.58
N ASN A 26 5.32 12.79 7.32
CA ASN A 26 4.41 13.12 8.40
C ASN A 26 5.10 13.86 9.55
N HIS A 27 6.35 13.52 9.86
CA HIS A 27 7.13 14.27 10.84
C HIS A 27 7.30 15.74 10.44
N TYR A 28 7.64 16.02 9.17
CA TYR A 28 7.78 17.38 8.67
C TYR A 28 6.44 18.10 8.41
N LEU A 29 5.36 17.37 8.19
CA LEU A 29 4.02 17.94 7.99
C LEU A 29 3.27 18.20 9.31
N ALA A 30 3.71 17.59 10.41
CA ALA A 30 3.09 17.75 11.73
C ALA A 30 2.86 19.21 12.16
N PRO A 31 3.77 20.18 11.92
CA PRO A 31 3.53 21.60 12.25
C PRO A 31 2.36 22.24 11.50
N TYR A 32 1.99 21.70 10.32
CA TYR A 32 0.89 22.18 9.49
C TYR A 32 -0.44 21.48 9.80
N ALA A 33 -0.47 20.60 10.81
CA ALA A 33 -1.63 19.79 11.18
C ALA A 33 -2.20 18.93 10.03
N VAL A 34 -1.36 18.56 9.06
CA VAL A 34 -1.69 17.64 7.95
C VAL A 34 -1.00 16.31 8.17
N SER A 35 -1.72 15.22 7.98
CA SER A 35 -1.21 13.85 8.04
C SER A 35 -1.48 13.10 6.74
N LEU A 36 -0.46 12.45 6.21
CA LEU A 36 -0.53 11.60 5.03
C LEU A 36 -0.74 10.13 5.43
N TYR A 37 -1.79 9.54 4.88
CA TYR A 37 -2.08 8.13 4.96
C TYR A 37 -1.95 7.50 3.57
N LEU A 38 -0.85 6.77 3.34
CA LEU A 38 -0.47 6.25 2.02
C LEU A 38 -0.70 4.74 1.87
N ALA A 39 -1.51 4.12 2.75
CA ALA A 39 -1.59 2.67 2.84
C ALA A 39 -2.17 2.01 1.59
N GLY A 40 -3.01 2.72 0.83
CA GLY A 40 -3.53 2.24 -0.45
C GLY A 40 -2.44 1.97 -1.50
N LEU A 41 -1.23 2.50 -1.32
CA LEU A 41 -0.12 2.32 -2.27
C LEU A 41 0.69 1.02 -2.06
N PHE A 42 0.57 0.39 -0.89
CA PHE A 42 1.36 -0.82 -0.54
C PHE A 42 0.88 -2.11 -1.23
N VAL A 43 -0.37 -2.12 -1.71
CA VAL A 43 -1.07 -3.32 -2.18
C VAL A 43 -1.06 -3.50 -3.71
N PRO A 44 -1.24 -2.45 -4.55
CA PRO A 44 -1.55 -2.66 -5.96
C PRO A 44 -0.45 -3.40 -6.71
N TYR A 45 0.84 -3.13 -6.46
CA TYR A 45 1.92 -3.86 -7.11
C TYR A 45 1.90 -5.35 -6.74
N ALA A 46 1.77 -5.66 -5.45
CA ALA A 46 1.74 -7.02 -4.94
C ALA A 46 0.52 -7.82 -5.44
N ALA A 47 -0.65 -7.18 -5.55
CA ALA A 47 -1.88 -7.84 -5.99
C ALA A 47 -1.98 -8.01 -7.51
N LEU A 48 -1.53 -7.00 -8.26
CA LEU A 48 -1.69 -6.96 -9.72
C LEU A 48 -0.56 -7.67 -10.47
N ARG A 49 0.68 -7.67 -9.94
CA ARG A 49 1.87 -8.13 -10.68
C ARG A 49 2.57 -9.35 -10.11
N LEU A 50 2.40 -9.68 -8.83
CA LEU A 50 3.00 -10.88 -8.23
C LEU A 50 2.03 -12.08 -8.30
N ASP A 51 2.60 -13.28 -8.12
CA ASP A 51 1.78 -14.44 -7.82
C ASP A 51 1.13 -14.33 -6.43
N TYR A 52 0.04 -15.06 -6.24
CA TYR A 52 -0.82 -14.91 -5.07
C TYR A 52 -0.10 -15.16 -3.74
N ARG A 53 0.87 -16.07 -3.68
CA ARG A 53 1.56 -16.41 -2.42
C ARG A 53 2.51 -15.30 -2.02
N HIS A 54 3.35 -14.87 -2.96
CA HIS A 54 4.35 -13.85 -2.70
C HIS A 54 3.73 -12.47 -2.54
N GLY A 55 2.69 -12.16 -3.32
CA GLY A 55 1.91 -10.94 -3.17
C GLY A 55 1.22 -10.85 -1.81
N PHE A 56 0.56 -11.93 -1.38
CA PHE A 56 -0.10 -11.96 -0.07
C PHE A 56 0.92 -11.87 1.07
N LEU A 57 2.03 -12.62 1.00
CA LEU A 57 3.07 -12.58 2.04
C LEU A 57 3.67 -11.18 2.20
N ALA A 58 4.02 -10.51 1.08
CA ALA A 58 4.54 -9.15 1.12
C ALA A 58 3.51 -8.17 1.72
N THR A 59 2.24 -8.29 1.33
CA THR A 59 1.15 -7.42 1.84
C THR A 59 0.89 -7.66 3.32
N ALA A 60 0.84 -8.92 3.75
CA ALA A 60 0.59 -9.30 5.14
C ALA A 60 1.70 -8.80 6.07
N LEU A 61 2.97 -9.00 5.70
CA LEU A 61 4.11 -8.49 6.46
C LEU A 61 4.14 -6.96 6.48
N THR A 62 3.72 -6.31 5.39
CA THR A 62 3.57 -4.85 5.36
C THR A 62 2.49 -4.37 6.32
N GLY A 63 1.34 -5.06 6.38
CA GLY A 63 0.27 -4.75 7.33
C GLY A 63 0.70 -4.90 8.78
N LEU A 64 1.42 -5.98 9.11
CA LEU A 64 2.00 -6.16 10.45
C LEU A 64 3.01 -5.06 10.81
N ALA A 65 3.87 -4.66 9.86
CA ALA A 65 4.80 -3.56 10.07
C ALA A 65 4.05 -2.23 10.30
N PHE A 66 2.98 -1.98 9.54
CA PHE A 66 2.15 -0.79 9.72
C PHE A 66 1.44 -0.78 11.07
N ASP A 67 0.90 -1.93 11.50
CA ASP A 67 0.28 -2.12 12.82
C ASP A 67 1.27 -1.87 13.97
N SER A 68 2.56 -2.19 13.81
CA SER A 68 3.57 -1.90 14.84
C SER A 68 3.91 -0.41 15.01
N LEU A 69 3.56 0.42 14.02
CA LEU A 69 3.92 1.83 13.96
C LEU A 69 2.72 2.76 14.19
N THR A 70 1.51 2.21 14.26
CA THR A 70 0.29 3.01 14.35
C THR A 70 -0.51 2.69 15.61
N PRO A 71 -1.20 3.68 16.21
CA PRO A 71 -1.97 3.49 17.43
C PRO A 71 -3.35 2.87 17.15
N ALA A 72 -3.42 1.87 16.28
CA ALA A 72 -4.61 1.08 16.02
C ALA A 72 -4.46 -0.30 16.71
N PRO A 73 -5.57 -1.01 17.00
CA PRO A 73 -5.47 -2.39 17.48
C PRO A 73 -4.61 -3.24 16.53
N PHE A 74 -3.62 -3.94 17.09
CA PHE A 74 -2.68 -4.72 16.28
C PHE A 74 -3.41 -5.77 15.44
N GLY A 75 -3.06 -5.88 14.15
CA GLY A 75 -3.72 -6.73 13.18
C GLY A 75 -4.79 -6.02 12.33
N THR A 76 -5.14 -4.77 12.66
CA THR A 76 -6.13 -4.00 11.88
C THR A 76 -5.66 -3.81 10.44
N HIS A 77 -4.43 -3.33 10.23
CA HIS A 77 -3.90 -3.10 8.89
C HIS A 77 -3.58 -4.40 8.17
N LEU A 78 -3.15 -5.44 8.87
CA LEU A 78 -3.04 -6.79 8.29
C LEU A 78 -4.36 -7.22 7.63
N VAL A 79 -5.47 -7.14 8.37
CA VAL A 79 -6.80 -7.56 7.88
C VAL A 79 -7.26 -6.67 6.74
N LEU A 80 -7.17 -5.34 6.89
CA LEU A 80 -7.65 -4.39 5.89
C LEU A 80 -6.84 -4.45 4.59
N LEU A 81 -5.50 -4.49 4.67
CA LEU A 81 -4.65 -4.61 3.48
C LEU A 81 -4.79 -6.00 2.84
N GLY A 82 -4.94 -7.05 3.64
CA GLY A 82 -5.23 -8.41 3.16
C GLY A 82 -6.56 -8.49 2.41
N PHE A 83 -7.59 -7.79 2.90
CA PHE A 83 -8.89 -7.70 2.23
C PHE A 83 -8.78 -6.97 0.88
N VAL A 84 -8.13 -5.80 0.85
CA VAL A 84 -7.87 -5.07 -0.41
C VAL A 84 -7.10 -5.96 -1.38
N HIS A 85 -6.07 -6.67 -0.90
CA HIS A 85 -5.29 -7.60 -1.72
C HIS A 85 -6.18 -8.70 -2.34
N ALA A 86 -7.05 -9.31 -1.54
CA ALA A 86 -7.96 -10.37 -2.02
C ALA A 86 -8.94 -9.85 -3.09
N VAL A 87 -9.52 -8.67 -2.88
CA VAL A 87 -10.44 -8.03 -3.85
C VAL A 87 -9.72 -7.76 -5.17
N LEU A 88 -8.51 -7.19 -5.11
CA LEU A 88 -7.71 -6.91 -6.31
C LEU A 88 -7.27 -8.20 -7.01
N LEU A 89 -6.86 -9.22 -6.26
CA LEU A 89 -6.50 -10.53 -6.80
C LEU A 89 -7.67 -11.21 -7.52
N TYR A 90 -8.88 -11.08 -6.99
CA TYR A 90 -10.10 -11.56 -7.65
C TYR A 90 -10.39 -10.77 -8.93
N GLY A 91 -10.24 -9.44 -8.88
CA GLY A 91 -10.50 -8.54 -10.00
C GLY A 91 -9.47 -8.61 -11.14
N ARG A 92 -8.20 -8.96 -10.88
CA ARG A 92 -7.07 -8.82 -11.82
C ARG A 92 -7.19 -9.57 -13.15
N LYS A 93 -8.17 -10.46 -13.30
CA LYS A 93 -8.44 -11.16 -14.58
C LYS A 93 -9.18 -10.28 -15.58
N ARG A 94 -9.84 -9.22 -15.11
CA ARG A 94 -10.70 -8.33 -15.92
C ARG A 94 -10.05 -6.99 -16.27
N PHE A 95 -8.81 -6.75 -15.81
CA PHE A 95 -8.19 -5.43 -15.85
C PHE A 95 -6.83 -5.41 -16.55
N PRO A 96 -6.49 -4.32 -17.25
CA PRO A 96 -5.16 -4.14 -17.86
C PRO A 96 -4.11 -3.91 -16.76
N ARG A 97 -3.28 -4.92 -16.50
CA ARG A 97 -2.29 -4.95 -15.39
C ARG A 97 -1.11 -4.00 -15.59
N GLU A 98 -0.84 -3.63 -16.83
CA GLU A 98 0.36 -2.89 -17.21
C GLU A 98 0.15 -1.38 -17.21
N GLU A 99 -1.11 -0.92 -17.23
CA GLU A 99 -1.41 0.51 -17.33
C GLU A 99 -1.15 1.25 -16.00
N PRO A 100 -0.28 2.27 -16.00
CA PRO A 100 0.05 3.03 -14.80
C PRO A 100 -1.15 3.82 -14.25
N ILE A 101 -2.06 4.24 -15.14
CA ILE A 101 -3.30 4.93 -14.78
C ILE A 101 -4.19 4.00 -13.95
N PHE A 102 -4.35 2.75 -14.39
CA PHE A 102 -5.15 1.76 -13.67
C PHE A 102 -4.60 1.51 -12.26
N ALA A 103 -3.28 1.31 -12.13
CA ALA A 103 -2.63 1.15 -10.83
C ALA A 103 -2.86 2.36 -9.90
N THR A 104 -2.87 3.58 -10.47
CA THR A 104 -3.15 4.81 -9.73
C THR A 104 -4.59 4.86 -9.23
N VAL A 105 -5.57 4.60 -10.10
CA VAL A 105 -6.99 4.54 -9.71
C VAL A 105 -7.21 3.50 -8.60
N VAL A 106 -6.61 2.33 -8.75
CA VAL A 106 -6.68 1.27 -7.72
C VAL A 106 -6.08 1.72 -6.40
N ALA A 107 -4.92 2.39 -6.42
CA ALA A 107 -4.28 2.90 -5.20
C ALA A 107 -5.16 3.96 -4.49
N LEU A 108 -5.77 4.87 -5.24
CA LEU A 108 -6.66 5.91 -4.72
C LEU A 108 -7.92 5.31 -4.08
N LEU A 109 -8.57 4.36 -4.77
CA LEU A 109 -9.75 3.66 -4.29
C LEU A 109 -9.43 2.79 -3.06
N ALA A 110 -8.30 2.08 -3.08
CA ALA A 110 -7.83 1.33 -1.93
C ALA A 110 -7.62 2.26 -0.73
N ASN A 111 -6.97 3.40 -0.92
CA ASN A 111 -6.73 4.34 0.17
C ASN A 111 -8.03 4.93 0.72
N LEU A 112 -8.96 5.29 -0.17
CA LEU A 112 -10.28 5.79 0.22
C LEU A 112 -11.01 4.77 1.09
N PHE A 113 -11.07 3.51 0.63
CA PHE A 113 -11.67 2.42 1.41
C PHE A 113 -11.00 2.26 2.78
N LEU A 114 -9.67 2.24 2.83
CA LEU A 114 -8.92 2.05 4.08
C LEU A 114 -9.17 3.19 5.08
N VAL A 115 -9.16 4.44 4.63
CA VAL A 115 -9.46 5.60 5.49
C VAL A 115 -10.89 5.53 6.01
N LEU A 116 -11.87 5.21 5.16
CA LEU A 116 -13.27 5.06 5.58
C LEU A 116 -13.43 3.93 6.60
N ALA A 117 -12.82 2.76 6.34
CA ALA A 117 -12.87 1.62 7.24
C ALA A 117 -12.25 1.97 8.62
N LEU A 118 -11.04 2.54 8.64
CA LEU A 118 -10.40 2.97 9.88
C LEU A 118 -11.20 4.03 10.62
N THR A 119 -11.74 5.02 9.89
CA THR A 119 -12.58 6.06 10.49
C THR A 119 -13.79 5.44 11.18
N THR A 120 -14.47 4.48 10.55
CA THR A 120 -15.62 3.79 11.16
C THR A 120 -15.25 2.93 12.36
N LEU A 121 -14.09 2.26 12.33
CA LEU A 121 -13.63 1.39 13.41
C LEU A 121 -13.18 2.18 14.65
N LEU A 122 -12.65 3.39 14.45
CA LEU A 122 -12.02 4.19 15.51
C LEU A 122 -12.87 5.41 15.95
N ILE A 123 -14.05 5.62 15.35
CA ILE A 123 -14.88 6.80 15.62
C ILE A 123 -15.45 6.86 17.04
N GLY A 124 -15.60 5.70 17.69
CA GLY A 124 -16.29 5.56 18.97
C GLY A 124 -15.62 6.27 20.15
N ASP A 125 -14.34 6.62 20.03
CA ASP A 125 -13.53 7.08 21.17
C ASP A 125 -13.41 8.61 21.28
N ASN A 126 -14.06 9.40 20.40
CA ASN A 126 -13.82 10.85 20.31
C ASN A 126 -14.97 11.73 20.86
N PRO A 127 -14.72 12.62 21.84
CA PRO A 127 -15.75 13.49 22.45
C PRO A 127 -16.18 14.70 21.58
N HIS A 128 -15.49 15.00 20.47
CA HIS A 128 -15.81 16.13 19.58
C HIS A 128 -15.84 15.72 18.10
N PRO A 129 -16.96 15.16 17.61
CA PRO A 129 -17.02 14.53 16.29
C PRO A 129 -16.85 15.51 15.13
N ALA A 130 -17.39 16.74 15.21
CA ALA A 130 -17.43 17.67 14.08
C ALA A 130 -16.04 18.14 13.60
N ASN A 131 -15.12 18.47 14.53
CA ASN A 131 -13.77 18.92 14.17
C ASN A 131 -12.89 17.76 13.67
N ALA A 132 -13.17 16.53 14.12
CA ALA A 132 -12.48 15.34 13.64
C ALA A 132 -12.79 15.07 12.17
N TRP A 133 -14.04 15.29 11.72
CA TRP A 133 -14.43 15.10 10.32
C TRP A 133 -13.66 16.03 9.38
N LEU A 134 -13.59 17.34 9.67
CA LEU A 134 -12.87 18.29 8.82
C LEU A 134 -11.39 17.88 8.67
N ARG A 135 -10.75 17.46 9.77
CA ARG A 135 -9.36 16.99 9.75
C ARG A 135 -9.20 15.74 8.88
N VAL A 136 -10.06 14.73 9.06
CA VAL A 136 -10.04 13.50 8.24
C VAL A 136 -10.22 13.83 6.75
N PHE A 137 -11.11 14.77 6.41
CA PHE A 137 -11.31 15.19 5.02
C PHE A 137 -10.07 15.87 4.43
N VAL A 138 -9.43 16.78 5.16
CA VAL A 138 -8.20 17.44 4.72
C VAL A 138 -7.08 16.42 4.53
N ASP A 139 -6.84 15.57 5.53
CA ASP A 139 -5.82 14.52 5.49
C ASP A 139 -6.07 13.55 4.32
N LEU A 140 -7.34 13.19 4.07
CA LEU A 140 -7.73 12.35 2.93
C LEU A 140 -7.41 13.03 1.60
N ILE A 141 -7.78 14.29 1.40
CA ILE A 141 -7.50 15.01 0.15
C ILE A 141 -6.00 15.06 -0.12
N PHE A 142 -5.20 15.47 0.87
CA PHE A 142 -3.74 15.51 0.73
C PHE A 142 -3.15 14.12 0.46
N SER A 143 -3.64 13.09 1.16
CA SER A 143 -3.22 11.71 0.93
C SER A 143 -3.53 11.24 -0.49
N GLN A 144 -4.72 11.54 -1.02
CA GLN A 144 -5.11 11.17 -2.39
C GLN A 144 -4.22 11.87 -3.43
N LEU A 145 -3.94 13.16 -3.25
CA LEU A 145 -3.04 13.90 -4.14
C LEU A 145 -1.61 13.31 -4.13
N VAL A 146 -1.07 13.04 -2.95
CA VAL A 146 0.26 12.43 -2.82
C VAL A 146 0.28 11.03 -3.43
N ILE A 147 -0.74 10.21 -3.22
CA ILE A 147 -0.84 8.88 -3.84
C ILE A 147 -0.89 8.99 -5.36
N ALA A 148 -1.66 9.91 -5.92
CA ALA A 148 -1.76 10.09 -7.37
C ALA A 148 -0.38 10.36 -7.99
N LEU A 149 0.43 11.19 -7.34
CA LEU A 149 1.78 11.53 -7.78
C LEU A 149 2.81 10.42 -7.50
N ALA A 150 2.71 9.78 -6.34
CA ALA A 150 3.67 8.77 -5.89
C ALA A 150 3.48 7.41 -6.57
N THR A 151 2.26 7.09 -7.01
CA THR A 151 1.94 5.79 -7.61
C THR A 151 2.83 5.42 -8.80
N PRO A 152 2.95 6.24 -9.87
CA PRO A 152 3.78 5.87 -11.02
C PRO A 152 5.23 5.64 -10.64
N TRP A 153 5.78 6.48 -9.74
CA TRP A 153 7.13 6.30 -9.22
C TRP A 153 7.28 4.99 -8.45
N PHE A 154 6.34 4.67 -7.56
CA PHE A 154 6.41 3.49 -6.71
C PHE A 154 6.25 2.19 -7.51
N MET A 155 5.37 2.18 -8.51
CA MET A 155 5.23 1.05 -9.44
C MET A 155 6.53 0.84 -10.24
N ALA A 156 7.15 1.92 -10.71
CA ALA A 156 8.43 1.85 -11.43
C ALA A 156 9.58 1.38 -10.52
N LEU A 157 9.63 1.82 -9.26
CA LEU A 157 10.62 1.36 -8.28
C LEU A 157 10.56 -0.16 -8.12
N ASN A 158 9.37 -0.71 -7.85
CA ASN A 158 9.19 -2.14 -7.67
C ASN A 158 9.56 -2.93 -8.94
N ALA A 159 9.14 -2.46 -10.12
CA ALA A 159 9.50 -3.08 -11.39
C ALA A 159 11.02 -3.11 -11.62
N ARG A 160 11.70 -2.00 -11.32
CA ARG A 160 13.17 -1.90 -11.45
C ARG A 160 13.90 -2.78 -10.44
N LEU A 161 13.42 -2.89 -9.21
CA LEU A 161 14.01 -3.79 -8.20
C LEU A 161 13.95 -5.25 -8.64
N LEU A 162 12.82 -5.69 -9.19
CA LEU A 162 12.70 -7.06 -9.74
C LEU A 162 13.56 -7.24 -11.00
N ALA A 163 13.64 -6.24 -11.88
CA ALA A 163 14.50 -6.28 -13.06
C ALA A 163 15.99 -6.37 -12.71
N LEU A 164 16.44 -5.64 -11.68
CA LEU A 164 17.82 -5.74 -11.16
C LEU A 164 18.13 -7.14 -10.62
N ALA A 165 17.14 -7.78 -10.00
CA ALA A 165 17.23 -9.19 -9.58
C ALA A 165 17.07 -10.20 -10.74
N ARG A 166 16.79 -9.72 -11.96
CA ARG A 166 16.46 -10.49 -13.16
C ARG A 166 15.26 -11.41 -12.97
N LEU A 167 14.26 -11.01 -12.19
CA LEU A 167 13.10 -11.85 -11.87
C LEU A 167 11.85 -11.37 -12.62
N ASP A 168 11.18 -12.32 -13.26
CA ASP A 168 9.84 -12.10 -13.79
C ASP A 168 8.82 -11.95 -12.63
N PRO A 169 7.98 -10.89 -12.63
CA PRO A 169 7.05 -10.63 -11.54
C PRO A 169 6.05 -11.78 -11.29
N GLU A 170 5.51 -12.38 -12.37
CA GLU A 170 4.46 -13.39 -12.27
C GLU A 170 5.04 -14.79 -12.06
N THR A 171 6.05 -15.16 -12.84
CA THR A 171 6.57 -16.53 -12.92
C THR A 171 7.81 -16.77 -12.06
N GLY A 172 8.50 -15.70 -11.63
CA GLY A 172 9.76 -15.80 -10.88
C GLY A 172 10.92 -16.38 -11.69
N ARG A 173 10.73 -16.59 -13.00
CA ARG A 173 11.79 -17.06 -13.90
C ARG A 173 12.81 -15.96 -14.11
N ARG A 174 14.06 -16.38 -14.37
CA ARG A 174 15.10 -15.42 -14.75
C ARG A 174 14.83 -14.90 -16.15
N VAL A 175 14.66 -13.59 -16.29
CA VAL A 175 14.53 -12.94 -17.60
C VAL A 175 15.93 -12.78 -18.19
N GLN A 176 16.16 -13.31 -19.38
CA GLN A 176 17.34 -12.99 -20.18
C GLN A 176 17.04 -11.67 -20.88
N LEU A 177 17.81 -10.62 -20.55
CA LEU A 177 17.77 -9.33 -21.24
C LEU A 177 18.47 -9.46 -22.60
#